data_AF-A0A7S0RFE4-F1
#
_entry.id   AF-A0A7S0RFE4-F1
#
_cell.length_a   1.000
_cell.length_b   1.000
_cell.length_c   1.000
_cell.angle_alpha   90.00
_cell.angle_beta   90.00
_cell.angle_gamma   90.00
#
_symmetry.space_group_name_H-M   'P 1'
#
loop_
_entity.id
_entity.type
_entity.pdbx_description
1 polymer ?
#
loop_
_entity_poly.entity_id
_entity_poly.type
_entity_poly.pdbx_seq_one_letter_code
_entity_poly.pdbx_strand_id
1 'polypeptide(L)'
;LKPDNVLLAKSQQGEVHAKVADFGLSHVVNQDASHASSRASGTLQYMAPEVLAHGRATLAADMYSFGVIMWCLFTGQEPWVREGPGLFSRNPLFPHFPPVTPETHEAHTRFIALALSCLSESPADRPRASTLCAELGAILAVIK
;
A
#
# COMPACT_ATOMS: atom_id res chain seq x y z
N LEU A 1 3.24 -5.40 3.78
CA LEU A 1 4.12 -4.21 3.67
C LEU A 1 3.57 -3.07 4.56
N LYS A 2 4.39 -2.17 5.13
CA LYS A 2 3.92 -1.01 5.93
C LYS A 2 4.92 0.16 5.92
N PRO A 3 4.53 1.39 6.32
CA PRO A 3 5.43 2.55 6.32
C PRO A 3 6.73 2.36 7.12
N ASP A 4 6.71 1.74 8.31
CA ASP A 4 7.92 1.54 9.12
C ASP A 4 9.00 0.69 8.41
N ASN A 5 8.57 -0.12 7.44
CA ASN A 5 9.44 -1.01 6.67
C ASN A 5 9.93 -0.34 5.37
N VAL A 6 9.71 0.96 5.20
CA VAL A 6 10.23 1.76 4.09
C VAL A 6 11.16 2.83 4.64
N LEU A 7 12.47 2.62 4.48
CA LEU A 7 13.51 3.50 4.97
C LEU A 7 13.86 4.56 3.92
N LEU A 8 14.08 5.79 4.36
CA LEU A 8 14.58 6.88 3.53
C LEU A 8 16.09 7.03 3.73
N ALA A 9 16.85 6.84 2.66
CA ALA A 9 18.29 7.03 2.64
C ALA A 9 18.66 8.27 1.83
N LYS A 10 19.50 9.14 2.38
CA LYS A 10 20.01 10.32 1.68
C LYS A 10 21.34 10.00 1.00
N SER A 11 21.45 10.25 -0.31
CA SER A 11 22.70 10.11 -1.06
C SER A 11 23.67 11.23 -0.69
N GLN A 12 24.96 11.06 -1.04
CA GLN A 12 25.96 12.11 -0.84
C GLN A 12 25.65 13.39 -1.62
N GLN A 13 24.91 13.28 -2.73
CA GLN A 13 24.45 14.40 -3.56
C GLN A 13 23.16 15.04 -3.03
N GLY A 14 22.61 14.52 -1.93
CA GLY A 14 21.42 15.05 -1.28
C GLY A 14 20.09 14.44 -1.75
N GLU A 15 20.11 13.50 -2.69
CA GLU A 15 18.92 12.80 -3.18
C GLU A 15 18.35 11.88 -2.11
N VAL A 16 17.02 11.73 -2.05
CA VAL A 16 16.34 10.83 -1.12
C VAL A 16 15.87 9.58 -1.87
N HIS A 17 16.29 8.41 -1.40
CA HIS A 17 15.87 7.12 -1.94
C HIS A 17 15.08 6.34 -0.90
N ALA A 18 13.91 5.81 -1.30
CA ALA A 18 13.15 4.87 -0.50
C ALA A 18 13.70 3.44 -0.70
N LYS A 19 13.83 2.69 0.40
CA LYS A 19 14.29 1.29 0.41
C LYS A 19 13.36 0.45 1.29
N VAL A 20 12.90 -0.68 0.77
CA VAL A 20 12.14 -1.66 1.58
C VAL A 20 13.12 -2.40 2.50
N ALA A 21 12.71 -2.58 3.76
CA ALA A 21 13.46 -3.26 4.80
C ALA A 21 12.58 -4.27 5.55
N ASP A 22 13.20 -4.98 6.49
CA ASP A 22 12.55 -5.96 7.37
C ASP A 22 11.78 -7.07 6.62
N PHE A 23 12.56 -8.06 6.18
CA PHE A 23 12.08 -9.24 5.47
C PHE A 23 11.79 -10.42 6.43
N GLY A 24 11.65 -10.17 7.73
CA GLY A 24 11.49 -11.23 8.75
C GLY A 24 10.21 -12.07 8.59
N LEU A 25 9.22 -11.54 7.88
CA LEU A 25 7.96 -12.21 7.54
C LEU A 25 7.83 -12.49 6.04
N SER A 26 8.89 -12.31 5.25
CA SER A 26 8.86 -12.55 3.81
C SER A 26 8.84 -14.04 3.51
N HIS A 27 8.11 -14.42 2.46
CA HIS A 27 8.04 -15.78 1.98
C HIS A 27 8.57 -15.88 0.55
N VAL A 28 9.36 -16.93 0.29
CA VAL A 28 9.70 -17.30 -1.09
C VAL A 28 8.51 -18.03 -1.67
N VAL A 29 7.84 -17.39 -2.63
CA VAL A 29 6.76 -18.02 -3.40
C VAL A 29 7.41 -18.72 -4.59
N ASN A 30 7.41 -20.05 -4.59
CA ASN A 30 7.84 -20.83 -5.76
C ASN A 30 6.94 -20.50 -6.96
N GLN A 31 7.47 -20.57 -8.18
CA GLN A 31 6.70 -20.20 -9.39
C GLN A 31 5.39 -21.02 -9.54
N ASP A 32 5.34 -22.23 -9.00
CA ASP A 32 4.16 -23.11 -9.03
C ASP A 32 3.17 -22.88 -7.87
N ALA A 33 3.56 -22.07 -6.87
CA ALA A 33 2.72 -21.78 -5.71
C ALA A 33 1.92 -20.49 -5.94
N SER A 34 0.60 -20.56 -5.79
CA SER A 34 -0.28 -19.39 -5.93
C SER A 34 -0.24 -18.45 -4.71
N HIS A 35 0.24 -18.94 -3.56
CA HIS A 35 0.31 -18.19 -2.30
C HIS A 35 1.30 -18.87 -1.34
N ALA A 36 1.77 -18.11 -0.35
CA ALA A 36 2.38 -18.67 0.85
C ALA A 36 1.33 -18.72 1.97
N SER A 37 1.13 -19.88 2.57
CA SER A 37 0.30 -20.03 3.76
C SER A 37 1.12 -19.64 4.99
N SER A 38 0.70 -18.62 5.72
CA SER A 38 1.31 -18.24 6.99
C SER A 38 0.24 -18.04 8.07
N ARG A 39 0.60 -18.22 9.35
CA ARG A 39 -0.22 -17.66 10.44
C ARG A 39 -0.32 -16.17 10.18
N ALA A 40 -1.50 -15.57 10.29
CA ALA A 40 -1.71 -14.12 10.16
C ALA A 40 -0.77 -13.38 11.12
N SER A 41 0.42 -13.03 10.64
CA SER A 41 1.54 -12.47 11.38
C SER A 41 1.97 -11.24 10.61
N GLY A 42 2.14 -10.12 11.31
CA GLY A 42 2.38 -8.81 10.71
C GLY A 42 1.52 -7.74 11.35
N THR A 43 1.57 -6.52 10.80
CA THR A 43 0.76 -5.41 11.30
C THR A 43 -0.62 -5.47 10.66
N LEU A 44 -1.63 -5.95 11.41
CA LEU A 44 -3.01 -6.20 10.97
C LEU A 44 -3.61 -5.05 10.14
N GLN A 45 -3.22 -3.83 10.47
CA GLN A 45 -3.65 -2.61 9.82
C GLN A 45 -3.29 -2.64 8.32
N TYR A 46 -2.13 -3.10 7.90
CA TYR A 46 -1.79 -3.05 6.46
C TYR A 46 -2.16 -4.32 5.69
N MET A 47 -2.83 -5.29 6.34
CA MET A 47 -3.10 -6.60 5.72
C MET A 47 -4.29 -6.58 4.76
N ALA A 48 -4.15 -7.30 3.66
CA ALA A 48 -5.23 -7.54 2.72
C ALA A 48 -6.35 -8.40 3.34
N PRO A 49 -7.62 -8.22 2.92
CA PRO A 49 -8.75 -8.98 3.46
C PRO A 49 -8.56 -10.49 3.39
N GLU A 50 -8.00 -11.01 2.29
CA GLU A 50 -7.74 -12.45 2.11
C GLU A 50 -6.60 -12.98 2.99
N VAL A 51 -5.65 -12.13 3.40
CA VAL A 51 -4.62 -12.49 4.36
C VAL A 51 -5.23 -12.60 5.75
N LEU A 52 -6.08 -11.66 6.14
CA LEU A 52 -6.80 -11.69 7.42
C LEU A 52 -7.73 -12.90 7.52
N ALA A 53 -8.47 -13.19 6.45
CA ALA A 53 -9.46 -14.27 6.43
C ALA A 53 -8.82 -15.66 6.31
N HIS A 54 -7.73 -15.80 5.55
CA HIS A 54 -7.23 -17.11 5.12
C HIS A 54 -5.72 -17.30 5.30
N GLY A 55 -4.98 -16.29 5.77
CA GLY A 55 -3.52 -16.36 5.89
C GLY A 55 -2.79 -16.52 4.54
N ARG A 56 -3.43 -16.10 3.44
CA ARG A 56 -2.91 -16.27 2.07
C ARG A 56 -2.08 -15.07 1.65
N ALA A 57 -0.79 -15.09 1.93
CA ALA A 57 0.13 -14.07 1.45
C ALA A 57 0.39 -14.27 -0.06
N THR A 58 0.16 -13.21 -0.84
CA THR A 58 0.34 -13.18 -2.29
C THR A 58 0.95 -11.85 -2.72
N LEU A 59 1.45 -11.77 -3.96
CA LEU A 59 1.89 -10.49 -4.53
C LEU A 59 0.75 -9.45 -4.55
N ALA A 60 -0.50 -9.88 -4.78
CA ALA A 60 -1.67 -9.00 -4.74
C ALA A 60 -1.97 -8.48 -3.32
N ALA A 61 -1.62 -9.24 -2.27
CA ALA A 61 -1.76 -8.79 -0.89
C ALA A 61 -0.74 -7.68 -0.54
N ASP A 62 0.47 -7.75 -1.10
CA ASP A 62 1.44 -6.65 -1.00
C ASP A 62 0.95 -5.40 -1.72
N MET A 63 0.26 -5.55 -2.85
CA MET A 63 -0.35 -4.42 -3.58
C MET A 63 -1.45 -3.75 -2.76
N TYR A 64 -2.27 -4.53 -2.04
CA TYR A 64 -3.23 -3.96 -1.08
C TYR A 64 -2.52 -3.16 0.02
N SER A 65 -1.49 -3.76 0.63
CA SER A 65 -0.67 -3.08 1.64
C SER A 65 -0.09 -1.76 1.10
N PHE A 66 0.38 -1.75 -0.15
CA PHE A 66 0.88 -0.56 -0.83
C PHE A 66 -0.22 0.48 -1.05
N GLY A 67 -1.44 0.08 -1.42
CA GLY A 67 -2.60 0.96 -1.53
C GLY A 67 -2.94 1.64 -0.21
N VAL A 68 -2.83 0.92 0.91
CA VAL A 68 -2.99 1.51 2.26
C VAL A 68 -1.92 2.59 2.51
N ILE A 69 -0.66 2.32 2.15
CA ILE A 69 0.44 3.30 2.26
C ILE A 69 0.18 4.53 1.38
N MET A 70 -0.27 4.34 0.13
CA MET A 70 -0.62 5.45 -0.76
C MET A 70 -1.71 6.34 -0.15
N TRP A 71 -2.73 5.73 0.46
CA TRP A 71 -3.77 6.47 1.17
C TRP A 71 -3.22 7.26 2.36
N CYS A 72 -2.33 6.66 3.17
CA CYS A 72 -1.68 7.34 4.30
C CYS A 72 -0.85 8.54 3.82
N LEU A 73 -0.07 8.37 2.74
CA LEU A 73 0.76 9.42 2.17
C LEU A 73 -0.06 10.59 1.64
N PHE A 74 -1.21 10.30 1.01
CA PHE A 74 -2.07 11.34 0.45
C PHE A 74 -2.84 12.10 1.52
N THR A 75 -3.33 11.41 2.55
CA THR A 75 -4.23 11.99 3.56
C THR A 75 -3.48 12.49 4.81
N GLY A 76 -2.26 12.00 5.04
CA GLY A 76 -1.53 12.19 6.30
C GLY A 76 -2.20 11.51 7.50
N GLN A 77 -3.12 10.57 7.26
CA GLN A 77 -3.89 9.88 8.31
C GLN A 77 -3.40 8.44 8.49
N GLU A 78 -3.60 7.91 9.69
CA GLU A 78 -3.46 6.47 9.94
C GLU A 78 -4.74 5.73 9.53
N PRO A 79 -4.64 4.54 8.91
CA PRO A 79 -5.81 3.87 8.36
C PRO A 79 -6.58 3.05 9.42
N TRP A 80 -6.00 2.91 10.62
CA TRP A 80 -6.65 2.36 11.81
C TRP A 80 -6.41 3.27 13.01
N VAL A 81 -7.42 3.40 13.87
CA VAL A 81 -7.39 4.18 15.10
C VAL A 81 -7.21 3.22 16.28
N ARG A 82 -6.31 3.57 17.21
CA ARG A 82 -6.11 2.79 18.44
C ARG A 82 -7.15 3.18 19.48
N GLU A 83 -8.05 2.25 19.79
CA GLU A 83 -9.10 2.42 20.81
C GLU A 83 -8.64 1.98 22.21
N GLY A 84 -7.57 1.18 22.29
CA GLY A 84 -7.03 0.67 23.55
C GLY A 84 -5.87 -0.29 23.35
N PRO A 85 -5.34 -0.92 24.42
CA PRO A 85 -4.33 -1.95 24.31
C PRO A 85 -4.82 -3.12 23.44
N GLY A 86 -4.23 -3.28 22.25
CA GLY A 86 -4.57 -4.35 21.31
C GLY A 86 -5.90 -4.17 20.57
N LEU A 87 -6.63 -3.08 20.80
CA LEU A 87 -7.90 -2.79 20.13
C LEU A 87 -7.70 -1.68 19.09
N PHE A 88 -8.05 -2.00 17.84
CA PHE A 88 -7.97 -1.08 16.72
C PHE A 88 -9.30 -1.08 15.97
N SER A 89 -9.79 0.10 15.64
CA SER A 89 -10.93 0.30 14.73
C SER A 89 -10.40 0.80 13.38
N ARG A 90 -11.12 0.50 12.29
CA ARG A 90 -10.77 1.08 10.98
C ARG A 90 -11.07 2.57 11.01
N ASN A 91 -10.19 3.39 10.47
CA ASN A 91 -10.46 4.82 10.31
C ASN A 91 -11.71 4.99 9.43
N PRO A 92 -12.75 5.71 9.88
CA PRO A 92 -13.99 5.87 9.11
C PRO A 92 -13.79 6.60 7.78
N LEU A 93 -12.70 7.37 7.64
CA LEU A 93 -12.34 7.98 6.37
C LEU A 93 -11.72 6.98 5.40
N PHE A 94 -11.15 5.87 5.85
CA PHE A 94 -10.57 4.88 4.95
C PHE A 94 -11.66 4.06 4.23
N PRO A 95 -11.59 3.85 2.89
CA PRO A 95 -10.53 4.24 1.96
C PRO A 95 -10.85 5.52 1.14
N HIS A 96 -11.69 6.40 1.65
CA HIS A 96 -12.08 7.65 0.99
C HIS A 96 -10.94 8.67 1.00
N PHE A 97 -10.78 9.37 -0.11
CA PHE A 97 -9.85 10.48 -0.28
C PHE A 97 -10.60 11.81 -0.21
N PRO A 98 -9.95 12.90 0.21
CA PRO A 98 -10.57 14.22 0.13
C PRO A 98 -10.85 14.57 -1.34
N PRO A 99 -11.85 15.42 -1.60
CA PRO A 99 -12.22 15.81 -2.97
C PRO A 99 -11.05 16.50 -3.67
N VAL A 100 -10.86 16.18 -4.95
CA VAL A 100 -9.90 16.86 -5.82
C VAL A 100 -10.47 18.22 -6.20
N THR A 101 -9.66 19.27 -6.10
CA THR A 101 -10.04 20.64 -6.49
C THR A 101 -9.52 20.95 -7.90
N PRO A 102 -10.03 21.99 -8.59
CA PRO A 102 -9.51 22.41 -9.89
C PRO A 102 -8.00 22.69 -9.90
N GLU A 103 -7.42 23.09 -8.77
CA GLU A 103 -6.00 23.35 -8.60
C GLU A 103 -5.15 22.06 -8.53
N THR A 104 -5.77 20.89 -8.37
CA THR A 104 -5.11 19.61 -8.12
C THR A 104 -5.46 18.52 -9.14
N HIS A 105 -6.00 18.92 -10.29
CA HIS A 105 -7.05 18.16 -10.95
C HIS A 105 -6.64 16.83 -11.62
N GLU A 106 -5.49 16.74 -12.29
CA GLU A 106 -5.15 15.51 -13.05
C GLU A 106 -4.32 14.51 -12.23
N ALA A 107 -3.16 14.95 -11.73
CA ALA A 107 -2.21 14.08 -11.04
C ALA A 107 -2.82 13.41 -9.80
N HIS A 108 -3.58 14.18 -9.01
CA HIS A 108 -4.24 13.63 -7.81
C HIS A 108 -5.35 12.66 -8.17
N THR A 109 -6.17 12.97 -9.19
CA THR A 109 -7.23 12.06 -9.65
C THR A 109 -6.65 10.71 -10.08
N ARG A 110 -5.55 10.74 -10.84
CA ARG A 110 -4.85 9.52 -11.28
C ARG A 110 -4.23 8.77 -10.10
N PHE A 111 -3.61 9.48 -9.16
CA PHE A 111 -3.03 8.87 -7.96
C PHE A 111 -4.09 8.20 -7.09
N ILE A 112 -5.22 8.88 -6.85
CA ILE A 112 -6.35 8.36 -6.07
C ILE A 112 -6.94 7.13 -6.74
N ALA A 113 -7.19 7.18 -8.05
CA ALA A 113 -7.70 6.03 -8.80
C ALA A 113 -6.74 4.83 -8.69
N LEU A 114 -5.43 5.06 -8.80
CA LEU A 114 -4.42 4.02 -8.66
C LEU A 114 -4.40 3.43 -7.24
N ALA A 115 -4.45 4.28 -6.20
CA ALA A 115 -4.53 3.82 -4.82
C ALA A 115 -5.79 2.98 -4.57
N LEU A 116 -6.96 3.42 -5.07
CA LEU A 116 -8.22 2.68 -4.93
C LEU A 116 -8.19 1.33 -5.66
N SER A 117 -7.57 1.24 -6.84
CA SER A 117 -7.39 -0.05 -7.54
C SER A 117 -6.53 -1.04 -6.74
N CYS A 118 -5.51 -0.55 -6.03
CA CYS A 118 -4.70 -1.37 -5.12
C CYS A 118 -5.54 -1.89 -3.94
N LEU A 119 -6.51 -1.10 -3.49
CA LEU A 119 -7.41 -1.41 -2.37
C LEU A 119 -8.63 -2.26 -2.76
N SER A 120 -8.69 -2.79 -3.98
CA SER A 120 -9.79 -3.67 -4.40
C SER A 120 -9.93 -4.89 -3.47
N GLU A 121 -11.18 -5.21 -3.10
CA GLU A 121 -11.50 -6.41 -2.31
C GLU A 121 -11.04 -7.69 -3.02
N SER A 122 -11.21 -7.73 -4.34
CA SER A 122 -10.78 -8.84 -5.19
C SER A 122 -9.27 -8.70 -5.51
N PRO A 123 -8.43 -9.69 -5.13
CA PRO A 123 -6.99 -9.63 -5.39
C PRO A 123 -6.64 -9.61 -6.89
N ALA A 124 -7.52 -10.13 -7.75
CA ALA A 124 -7.30 -10.20 -9.20
C ALA A 124 -7.40 -8.84 -9.89
N ASP A 125 -8.13 -7.90 -9.29
CA ASP A 125 -8.35 -6.55 -9.84
C ASP A 125 -7.25 -5.56 -9.42
N ARG A 126 -6.34 -5.99 -8.53
CA ARG A 126 -5.24 -5.16 -8.07
C ARG A 126 -4.13 -5.14 -9.14
N PRO A 127 -3.52 -3.97 -9.40
CA PRO A 127 -2.46 -3.87 -10.40
C PRO A 127 -1.22 -4.65 -9.96
N ARG A 128 -0.41 -5.09 -10.92
CA ARG A 128 0.94 -5.58 -10.62
C ARG A 128 1.85 -4.42 -10.25
N ALA A 129 2.91 -4.69 -9.48
CA ALA A 129 3.92 -3.69 -9.14
C ALA A 129 4.53 -3.00 -10.37
N SER A 130 4.73 -3.73 -11.49
CA SER A 130 5.23 -3.14 -12.74
C SER A 130 4.27 -2.11 -13.35
N THR A 131 2.97 -2.43 -13.38
CA THR A 131 1.91 -1.50 -13.83
C THR A 131 1.85 -0.28 -12.91
N LEU A 132 1.90 -0.50 -11.60
CA LEU A 132 1.90 0.58 -10.61
C LEU A 132 3.09 1.54 -10.81
N CYS A 133 4.30 1.01 -10.99
CA CYS A 133 5.50 1.82 -11.25
C CYS A 133 5.37 2.65 -12.54
N ALA A 134 4.84 2.06 -13.62
CA ALA A 134 4.63 2.76 -14.87
C ALA A 134 3.64 3.92 -14.71
N GLU A 135 2.50 3.69 -14.04
CA GLU A 135 1.49 4.71 -13.79
C GLU A 135 2.00 5.83 -12.88
N LEU A 136 2.69 5.49 -11.79
CA LEU A 136 3.30 6.49 -10.91
C LEU A 136 4.34 7.34 -11.66
N GLY A 137 5.14 6.74 -12.54
CA GLY A 137 6.06 7.48 -13.41
C GLY A 137 5.33 8.46 -14.35
N ALA A 138 4.22 8.02 -14.94
CA ALA A 138 3.39 8.86 -15.80
C ALA A 138 2.62 9.96 -15.03
N ILE A 139 2.30 9.76 -13.75
CA ILE A 139 1.74 10.80 -12.87
C ILE A 139 2.81 11.83 -12.52
N LEU A 140 4.02 11.40 -12.17
CA LEU A 140 5.13 12.31 -11.87
C LEU A 140 5.50 13.19 -13.07
N ALA A 141 5.34 12.68 -14.29
CA ALA A 141 5.63 13.43 -15.52
C ALA A 141 4.72 14.65 -15.71
N VAL A 142 3.50 14.65 -15.15
CA VAL A 142 2.52 15.75 -15.28
C VAL A 142 2.55 16.75 -14.12
N ILE A 143 3.36 16.52 -13.08
CA ILE A 143 3.53 17.41 -11.92
C ILE A 143 4.62 18.48 -12.16
N LYS A 144 5.33 18.42 -13.29
CA LYS A 144 6.44 19.34 -13.62
C LYS A 144 6.00 20.75 -13.97
#